data_AF-A0A373QA64-F1
#
_entry.id   AF-A0A373QA64-F1
#
_cell.length_a   1.000
_cell.length_b   1.000
_cell.length_c   1.000
_cell.angle_alpha   90.00
_cell.angle_beta   90.00
_cell.angle_gamma   90.00
#
_symmetry.space_group_name_H-M   'P 1'
#
loop_
_entity.id
_entity.type
_entity.pdbx_description
1 polymer ?
#
loop_
_entity_poly.entity_id
_entity_poly.type
_entity_poly.pdbx_seq_one_letter_code
_entity_poly.pdbx_strand_id
1 'polypeptide(L)' 'MCHRQIKITTYDRLLRAWENSMEAVRDFQSYADLTEDNDKAKQAFYDFAENSAKQAAKLRNLLLEYKKSNA' A
#
# COMPACT_ATOMS: atom_id res chain seq x y z
N MET A 1 34.89 2.46 -17.19
CA MET A 1 33.68 3.04 -16.57
C MET A 1 33.04 2.00 -15.67
N CYS A 2 33.25 2.09 -14.35
CA CYS A 2 32.61 1.16 -13.40
C CYS A 2 31.13 1.56 -13.30
N HIS A 3 30.25 0.80 -13.96
CA HIS A 3 28.80 1.04 -13.89
C HIS A 3 28.33 0.59 -12.50
N ARG A 4 28.06 1.53 -11.60
CA ARG A 4 27.40 1.21 -10.33
C ARG A 4 25.97 0.80 -10.64
N GLN A 5 25.67 -0.48 -10.50
CA GLN A 5 24.35 -1.02 -10.75
C GLN A 5 23.45 -0.76 -9.54
N ILE A 6 22.24 -0.25 -9.77
CA ILE A 6 21.25 -0.08 -8.71
C ILE A 6 20.72 -1.46 -8.35
N LYS A 7 20.91 -1.88 -7.09
CA LYS A 7 20.38 -3.14 -6.57
C LYS A 7 19.10 -2.88 -5.78
N ILE A 8 17.97 -3.33 -6.32
CA ILE A 8 16.69 -3.29 -5.61
C ILE A 8 16.65 -4.42 -4.59
N THR A 9 16.50 -4.05 -3.32
CA THR A 9 16.48 -4.96 -2.17
C THR A 9 15.05 -5.43 -1.84
N THR A 10 14.94 -6.36 -0.89
CA THR A 10 13.63 -6.74 -0.33
C THR A 10 12.98 -5.57 0.40
N TYR A 11 13.79 -4.77 1.12
CA TYR A 11 13.32 -3.56 1.78
C TYR A 11 12.65 -2.59 0.80
N ASP A 12 13.29 -2.31 -0.33
CA ASP A 12 12.75 -1.38 -1.33
C ASP A 12 11.41 -1.86 -1.91
N ARG A 13 11.26 -3.18 -2.10
CA ARG A 13 10.01 -3.77 -2.59
C ARG A 13 8.90 -3.69 -1.55
N LEU A 14 9.22 -3.98 -0.29
CA LEU A 14 8.26 -3.87 0.82
C LEU A 14 7.85 -2.43 1.06
N LEU A 15 8.79 -1.48 1.02
CA LEU A 15 8.52 -0.06 1.22
C LEU A 15 7.58 0.46 0.15
N ARG A 16 7.91 0.20 -1.13
CA ARG A 16 7.07 0.63 -2.24
C ARG A 16 5.70 -0.04 -2.24
N ALA A 17 5.61 -1.31 -1.87
CA ALA A 17 4.32 -1.98 -1.74
C ALA A 17 3.48 -1.36 -0.62
N TRP A 18 4.09 -1.02 0.52
CA TRP A 18 3.40 -0.37 1.63
C TRP A 18 2.87 1.02 1.24
N GLU A 19 3.70 1.84 0.61
CA GLU A 19 3.31 3.17 0.10
C GLU A 19 2.16 3.05 -0.92
N ASN A 20 2.27 2.14 -1.88
CA ASN A 20 1.21 1.91 -2.87
C ASN A 20 -0.11 1.46 -2.22
N SER A 21 -0.07 0.59 -1.21
CA SER A 21 -1.27 0.19 -0.48
C SER A 21 -1.89 1.35 0.30
N MET A 22 -1.08 2.25 0.87
CA MET A 22 -1.58 3.47 1.54
C MET A 22 -2.25 4.43 0.56
N GLU A 23 -1.67 4.64 -0.62
CA GLU A 23 -2.29 5.46 -1.67
C GLU A 23 -3.60 4.82 -2.15
N ALA A 24 -3.64 3.49 -2.33
CA ALA A 24 -4.88 2.80 -2.70
C ALA A 24 -6.01 3.00 -1.67
N VAL A 25 -5.70 3.02 -0.37
CA VAL A 25 -6.69 3.35 0.67
C VAL A 25 -7.29 4.73 0.40
N ARG A 26 -6.42 5.72 0.18
CA ARG A 26 -6.83 7.11 -0.05
C ARG A 26 -7.68 7.25 -1.31
N ASP A 27 -7.26 6.61 -2.40
CA ASP A 27 -7.96 6.63 -3.68
C ASP A 27 -9.35 6.03 -3.53
N PHE A 28 -9.46 4.83 -2.96
CA PHE A 28 -10.74 4.17 -2.79
C PHE A 28 -11.68 4.91 -1.84
N GLN A 29 -11.17 5.51 -0.75
CA GLN A 29 -11.97 6.40 0.09
C GLN A 29 -12.49 7.60 -0.70
N SER A 30 -11.62 8.25 -1.46
CA SER A 30 -11.99 9.40 -2.28
C SER A 30 -13.03 9.03 -3.34
N TYR A 31 -12.90 7.88 -3.99
CA TYR A 31 -13.88 7.39 -4.96
C TYR A 31 -15.23 7.08 -4.31
N ALA A 32 -15.23 6.46 -3.12
CA ALA A 32 -16.47 6.23 -2.38
C ALA A 32 -17.17 7.55 -2.03
N ASP A 33 -16.42 8.55 -1.57
CA ASP A 33 -16.97 9.86 -1.20
C ASP A 33 -17.52 10.63 -2.41
N LEU A 34 -16.89 10.50 -3.58
CA LEU A 34 -17.31 11.12 -4.84
C LEU A 34 -18.42 10.36 -5.58
N THR A 35 -18.71 9.12 -5.19
CA THR A 35 -19.76 8.30 -5.81
C THR A 35 -21.09 8.55 -5.12
N GLU A 36 -21.95 9.37 -5.71
CA GLU A 36 -23.27 9.72 -5.17
C GLU A 36 -24.43 9.01 -5.89
N ASP A 37 -24.18 8.51 -7.11
CA ASP A 37 -25.20 7.96 -8.02
C ASP A 37 -25.36 6.43 -7.93
N ASN A 38 -24.47 5.75 -7.21
CA ASN A 38 -24.46 4.29 -7.13
C ASN A 38 -23.97 3.77 -5.77
N ASP A 39 -24.91 3.48 -4.87
CA ASP A 39 -24.63 2.98 -3.52
C ASP A 39 -23.81 1.68 -3.50
N LYS A 40 -24.05 0.79 -4.48
CA LYS A 40 -23.33 -0.48 -4.55
C LYS A 40 -21.85 -0.27 -4.90
N ALA A 41 -21.57 0.64 -5.83
CA ALA A 41 -20.20 1.00 -6.19
C ALA A 41 -19.50 1.74 -5.04
N LYS A 42 -20.21 2.68 -4.40
CA LYS A 42 -19.72 3.38 -3.21
C LYS A 42 -19.31 2.42 -2.10
N GLN A 43 -20.16 1.47 -1.76
CA GLN A 43 -19.84 0.47 -0.73
C GLN A 43 -18.64 -0.40 -1.14
N ALA A 44 -18.57 -0.84 -2.39
CA ALA A 44 -17.44 -1.62 -2.88
C ALA A 44 -16.11 -0.85 -2.76
N PHE A 45 -16.10 0.46 -3.00
CA PHE A 45 -14.92 1.29 -2.79
C PHE A 45 -14.53 1.39 -1.31
N TYR A 46 -15.47 1.56 -0.38
CA TYR A 46 -15.14 1.49 1.05
C TYR A 46 -14.55 0.12 1.45
N ASP A 47 -15.10 -0.99 0.93
CA ASP A 47 -14.58 -2.33 1.20
C ASP A 47 -13.14 -2.49 0.65
N PHE A 48 -12.85 -1.93 -0.52
CA PHE A 48 -11.51 -1.93 -1.10
C PHE A 48 -10.53 -1.05 -0.32
N ALA A 49 -10.99 0.09 0.21
CA ALA A 49 -10.20 0.92 1.11
C ALA A 49 -9.82 0.13 2.38
N GLU A 50 -10.77 -0.55 3.02
CA GLU A 50 -10.51 -1.35 4.21
C GLU A 50 -9.52 -2.50 3.93
N ASN A 51 -9.70 -3.19 2.80
CA ASN A 51 -8.80 -4.27 2.39
C ASN A 51 -7.39 -3.77 2.10
N SER A 52 -7.26 -2.61 1.44
CA SER A 52 -5.97 -1.97 1.18
C SER A 52 -5.29 -1.54 2.49
N ALA A 53 -6.06 -1.09 3.49
CA ALA A 53 -5.55 -0.74 4.80
C ALA A 53 -4.99 -1.97 5.54
N LYS A 54 -5.69 -3.11 5.46
CA LYS A 54 -5.20 -4.40 6.00
C LYS A 54 -3.90 -4.83 5.32
N GLN A 55 -3.81 -4.68 4.00
CA GLN A 55 -2.57 -4.95 3.25
C GLN A 55 -1.43 -4.04 3.68
N ALA A 56 -1.67 -2.73 3.79
CA ALA A 56 -0.68 -1.76 4.25
C ALA A 56 -0.19 -2.08 5.66
N ALA A 57 -1.09 -2.41 6.59
CA ALA A 57 -0.72 -2.81 7.95
C ALA A 57 0.20 -4.05 7.97
N LYS A 58 -0.12 -5.07 7.16
CA LYS A 58 0.71 -6.27 7.03
C LYS A 58 2.10 -5.96 6.47
N LEU A 59 2.18 -5.15 5.41
CA LEU A 59 3.44 -4.74 4.79
C LEU A 59 4.30 -3.90 5.75
N ARG A 60 3.67 -3.01 6.52
CA ARG A 60 4.34 -2.23 7.56
C ARG A 60 4.97 -3.13 8.63
N ASN A 61 4.26 -4.15 9.09
CA ASN A 61 4.80 -5.08 10.08
C ASN A 61 6.01 -5.85 9.52
N LEU A 62 5.93 -6.33 8.28
CA LEU A 62 7.07 -6.97 7.60
C LEU A 62 8.26 -6.03 7.43
N LEU A 63 8.04 -4.74 7.17
CA LEU A 63 9.10 -3.73 7.11
C LEU A 63 9.81 -3.56 8.47
N LEU A 64 9.04 -3.52 9.57
CA LEU A 64 9.58 -3.39 10.91
C LEU A 64 10.37 -4.63 11.33
N GLU A 65 9.85 -5.82 11.02
CA GLU A 65 10.55 -7.09 11.24
C GLU A 65 11.85 -7.14 10.45
N TYR A 66 11.82 -6.80 9.15
CA TYR A 66 13.02 -6.76 8.31
C TYR A 66 14.06 -5.79 8.86
N LYS A 67 13.65 -4.59 9.33
CA LYS A 67 14.57 -3.64 9.97
C LYS A 67 15.17 -4.19 11.26
N LYS A 68 14.39 -4.89 12.09
CA LYS A 68 14.88 -5.48 13.35
C LYS A 68 15.86 -6.63 13.12
N SER A 69 15.63 -7.47 12.11
CA SER A 69 16.48 -8.63 11.80
C SER A 69 17.77 -8.28 11.05
N ASN A 70 17.86 -7.09 10.45
CA ASN A 70 19.03 -6.61 9.72
C ASN A 70 19.68 -5.37 10.37
N ALA A 71 19.32 -5.09 11.63
CA ALA A 71 20.00 -4.10 12.49
C ALA A 71 21.06 -4.81 13.34
#